data_AF-A0A1B1ZMF6-F1
#
_entry.id   AF-A0A1B1ZMF6-F1
#
_cell.length_a   1.000
_cell.length_b   1.000
_cell.length_c   1.000
_cell.angle_alpha   90.00
_cell.angle_beta   90.00
_cell.angle_gamma   90.00
#
_symmetry.space_group_name_H-M   'P 1'
#
loop_
_entity.id
_entity.type
_entity.pdbx_description
1 polymer ?
#
loop_
_entity_poly.entity_id
_entity_poly.type
_entity_poly.pdbx_seq_one_letter_code
_entity_poly.pdbx_strand_id
1 'polypeptide(L)'
;MTRAVDDERDPRGGDVERLDVSQLGRLVRERRGAQSLRQAATDAGVSFSTMSRVEGGAQPDLASFTALCAWLGMPPSRFFTPVTERPQQPLEQAIAHISADPALTTDAAAAISSVLKEMYATLAQANPLAKPVVACHLRAASVMRPGVPQRLGALLDDMHAALVARVEKEGAQ
;
A
#
# COMPACT_ATOMS: atom_id res chain seq x y z
N MET A 1 -7.78 -16.88 -38.64
CA MET A 1 -8.94 -16.27 -37.96
C MET A 1 -8.69 -16.44 -36.47
N THR A 2 -7.97 -15.47 -35.91
CA THR A 2 -7.35 -15.51 -34.57
C THR A 2 -8.39 -15.08 -33.55
N ARG A 3 -8.76 -15.97 -32.63
CA ARG A 3 -9.71 -15.68 -31.56
C ARG A 3 -8.95 -15.05 -30.39
N ALA A 4 -9.16 -13.75 -30.21
CA ALA A 4 -8.68 -13.01 -29.05
C ALA A 4 -9.26 -13.65 -27.79
N VAL A 5 -8.37 -13.96 -26.85
CA VAL A 5 -8.74 -14.27 -25.47
C VAL A 5 -8.76 -12.90 -24.80
N ASP A 6 -9.96 -12.43 -24.49
CA ASP A 6 -10.17 -11.19 -23.76
C ASP A 6 -9.57 -11.34 -22.35
N ASP A 7 -8.55 -10.52 -22.08
CA ASP A 7 -7.91 -10.32 -20.77
C ASP A 7 -8.88 -9.51 -19.90
N GLU A 8 -9.80 -10.22 -19.23
CA GLU A 8 -10.65 -9.68 -18.18
C GLU A 8 -9.77 -9.32 -16.97
N ARG A 9 -9.29 -8.07 -16.97
CA ARG A 9 -8.50 -7.49 -15.89
C ARG A 9 -9.36 -7.35 -14.64
N ASP A 10 -9.17 -8.26 -13.70
CA ASP A 10 -9.75 -8.22 -12.35
C ASP A 10 -9.37 -6.92 -11.61
N PRO A 11 -10.32 -6.05 -11.24
CA PRO A 11 -10.06 -4.82 -10.50
C PRO A 11 -9.84 -5.04 -8.99
N ARG A 12 -9.77 -6.29 -8.52
CA ARG A 12 -9.49 -6.67 -7.12
C ARG A 12 -8.14 -7.39 -6.96
N GLY A 13 -7.16 -7.07 -7.80
CA GLY A 13 -5.77 -7.43 -7.54
C GLY A 13 -5.33 -6.83 -6.20
N GLY A 14 -5.35 -7.65 -5.15
CA GLY A 14 -4.96 -7.28 -3.80
C GLY A 14 -3.63 -6.54 -3.80
N ASP A 15 -3.58 -5.45 -3.04
CA ASP A 15 -2.41 -4.59 -2.87
C ASP A 15 -1.16 -5.44 -2.65
N VAL A 16 -0.38 -5.64 -3.72
CA VAL A 16 0.77 -6.54 -3.71
C VAL A 16 1.80 -5.93 -2.77
N GLU A 17 2.01 -6.58 -1.63
CA GLU A 17 3.01 -6.25 -0.64
C GLU A 17 4.34 -5.99 -1.37
N ARG A 18 4.83 -4.74 -1.31
CA ARG A 18 6.04 -4.37 -2.04
C ARG A 18 7.25 -4.85 -1.24
N LEU A 19 8.06 -5.69 -1.89
CA LEU A 19 9.34 -6.14 -1.35
C LEU A 19 10.31 -4.94 -1.25
N ASP A 20 10.84 -4.69 -0.06
CA ASP A 20 11.95 -3.77 0.17
C ASP A 20 13.26 -4.38 -0.31
N VAL A 21 13.48 -4.30 -1.63
CA VAL A 21 14.69 -4.78 -2.31
C VAL A 21 15.96 -4.08 -1.83
N SER A 22 15.83 -2.85 -1.33
CA SER A 22 16.97 -2.05 -0.85
C SER A 22 17.47 -2.57 0.49
N GLN A 23 16.54 -2.86 1.41
CA GLN A 23 16.84 -3.48 2.69
C GLN A 23 17.40 -4.89 2.50
N LEU A 24 16.81 -5.69 1.61
CA LEU A 24 17.32 -7.02 1.28
C LEU A 24 18.76 -6.97 0.79
N GLY A 25 19.05 -6.13 -0.22
CA GLY A 25 20.40 -5.98 -0.77
C GLY A 25 21.43 -5.56 0.28
N ARG A 26 21.07 -4.63 1.17
CA ARG A 26 21.93 -4.20 2.28
C ARG A 26 22.24 -5.35 3.25
N LEU A 27 21.23 -6.10 3.70
CA LEU A 27 21.42 -7.22 4.64
C LEU A 27 22.21 -8.36 4.01
N VAL A 28 22.00 -8.65 2.72
CA VAL A 28 22.81 -9.61 1.96
C VAL A 28 24.28 -9.19 1.94
N ARG A 29 24.57 -7.91 1.67
CA ARG A 29 25.93 -7.38 1.67
C ARG A 29 26.59 -7.42 3.05
N GLU A 30 25.84 -7.09 4.09
CA GLU A 30 26.28 -7.18 5.49
C GLU A 30 26.60 -8.63 5.89
N ARG A 31 25.73 -9.58 5.54
CA ARG A 31 25.93 -11.02 5.81
C ARG A 31 27.15 -11.57 5.09
N ARG A 32 27.38 -11.16 3.83
CA ARG A 32 28.56 -11.57 3.05
C ARG A 32 29.86 -11.05 3.67
N GLY A 33 29.87 -9.81 4.16
CA GLY A 33 31.06 -9.17 4.71
C GLY A 33 32.26 -9.21 3.75
N ALA A 34 33.34 -9.87 4.17
CA ALA A 34 34.57 -10.01 3.40
C ALA A 34 34.57 -11.19 2.40
N GLN A 35 33.55 -12.06 2.42
CA GLN A 35 33.48 -13.17 1.47
C GLN A 35 33.34 -12.65 0.03
N SER A 36 33.90 -13.40 -0.92
CA SER A 36 33.69 -13.13 -2.34
C SER A 36 32.23 -13.36 -2.72
N LEU A 37 31.74 -12.64 -3.73
CA LEU A 37 30.38 -12.82 -4.27
C LEU A 37 30.12 -14.26 -4.73
N ARG A 38 31.15 -14.95 -5.26
CA ARG A 38 31.02 -16.35 -5.69
C ARG A 38 30.81 -17.28 -4.49
N GLN A 39 31.60 -17.10 -3.43
CA GLN A 39 31.46 -17.90 -2.22
C GLN A 39 30.09 -17.69 -1.59
N ALA A 40 29.68 -16.43 -1.41
CA ALA A 40 28.38 -16.12 -0.82
C ALA A 40 27.20 -16.64 -1.66
N ALA A 41 27.30 -16.57 -3.00
CA ALA A 41 26.27 -17.11 -3.88
C ALA A 41 26.12 -18.63 -3.71
N THR A 42 27.25 -19.35 -3.61
CA THR A 42 27.25 -20.79 -3.31
C THR A 42 26.66 -21.09 -1.94
N ASP A 43 27.06 -20.35 -0.90
CA ASP A 43 26.54 -20.53 0.47
C ASP A 43 25.03 -20.26 0.55
N ALA A 44 24.54 -19.29 -0.23
CA ALA A 44 23.12 -18.92 -0.28
C ALA A 44 22.28 -19.75 -1.27
N GLY A 45 22.89 -20.63 -2.06
CA GLY A 45 22.18 -21.44 -3.06
C GLY A 45 21.63 -20.66 -4.25
N VAL A 46 22.26 -19.54 -4.61
CA VAL A 46 21.85 -18.69 -5.75
C VAL A 46 22.98 -18.53 -6.77
N SER A 47 22.66 -18.02 -7.96
CA SER A 47 23.68 -17.73 -8.97
C SER A 47 24.52 -16.49 -8.59
N PHE A 48 25.76 -16.42 -9.08
CA PHE A 48 26.61 -15.24 -8.93
C PHE A 48 25.95 -13.97 -9.48
N SER A 49 25.27 -14.05 -10.63
CA SER A 49 24.59 -12.91 -11.22
C SER A 49 23.40 -12.46 -10.38
N THR A 50 22.64 -13.39 -9.79
CA THR A 50 21.57 -13.09 -8.82
C THR A 50 22.12 -12.35 -7.62
N MET A 51 23.18 -12.87 -6.98
CA MET A 51 23.80 -12.24 -5.80
C MET A 51 24.27 -10.81 -6.08
N SER A 52 24.98 -10.61 -7.21
CA SER A 52 25.45 -9.30 -7.64
C SER A 52 24.30 -8.31 -7.89
N ARG A 53 23.24 -8.77 -8.57
CA ARG A 53 22.06 -7.95 -8.86
C ARG A 53 21.29 -7.58 -7.59
N VAL A 54 21.13 -8.50 -6.64
CA VAL A 54 20.43 -8.25 -5.38
C VAL A 54 21.20 -7.27 -4.50
N GLU A 55 22.53 -7.39 -4.39
CA GLU A 55 23.33 -6.37 -3.70
C GLU A 55 23.26 -4.99 -4.36
N GLY A 56 23.03 -4.95 -5.68
CA GLY A 56 22.76 -3.74 -6.44
C GLY A 56 21.31 -3.23 -6.34
N GLY A 57 20.44 -3.87 -5.55
CA GLY A 57 19.05 -3.46 -5.33
C GLY A 57 18.05 -3.98 -6.37
N ALA A 58 18.41 -4.96 -7.20
CA ALA A 58 17.46 -5.59 -8.10
C ALA A 58 16.57 -6.59 -7.37
N GLN A 59 15.31 -6.67 -7.81
CA GLN A 59 14.36 -7.64 -7.28
C GLN A 59 14.73 -9.08 -7.69
N PRO A 60 14.95 -9.99 -6.73
CA PRO A 60 15.09 -11.42 -7.03
C PRO A 60 13.74 -12.05 -7.39
N ASP A 61 13.77 -13.16 -8.13
CA ASP A 61 12.60 -14.03 -8.25
C ASP A 61 12.29 -14.72 -6.90
N LEU A 62 11.11 -15.35 -6.80
CA LEU A 62 10.65 -15.95 -5.55
C LEU A 62 11.62 -17.02 -5.02
N ALA A 63 12.17 -17.86 -5.90
CA ALA A 63 13.09 -18.94 -5.50
C ALA A 63 14.40 -18.39 -4.94
N SER A 64 14.97 -17.39 -5.61
CA SER A 64 16.19 -16.71 -5.16
C SER A 64 15.95 -15.95 -3.86
N PHE A 65 14.78 -15.31 -3.74
CA PHE A 65 14.40 -14.57 -2.54
C PHE A 65 14.29 -15.48 -1.31
N THR A 66 13.60 -16.62 -1.42
CA THR A 66 13.46 -17.55 -0.28
C THR A 66 14.79 -18.17 0.11
N ALA A 67 15.66 -18.50 -0.85
CA ALA A 67 17.01 -18.99 -0.60
C ALA A 67 17.86 -17.96 0.17
N LEU A 68 17.81 -16.69 -0.25
CA LEU A 68 18.48 -15.59 0.45
C LEU A 68 17.92 -15.37 1.86
N CYS A 69 16.59 -15.44 2.05
CA CYS A 69 15.97 -15.35 3.38
C CYS A 69 16.45 -16.47 4.31
N ALA A 70 16.52 -17.70 3.81
CA ALA A 70 17.03 -18.84 4.57
C ALA A 70 18.51 -18.65 4.95
N TRP A 71 19.34 -18.15 4.03
CA TRP A 71 20.75 -17.87 4.30
C TRP A 71 20.97 -16.73 5.30
N LEU A 72 20.09 -15.73 5.29
CA LEU A 72 20.04 -14.65 6.27
C LEU A 72 19.46 -15.08 7.62
N GLY A 73 18.81 -16.24 7.70
CA GLY A 73 18.11 -16.70 8.90
C GLY A 73 16.90 -15.83 9.25
N MET A 74 16.25 -15.24 8.25
CA MET A 74 15.21 -14.24 8.43
C MET A 74 13.92 -14.64 7.73
N PRO A 75 12.74 -14.48 8.35
CA PRO A 75 11.48 -14.79 7.69
C PRO A 75 11.21 -13.83 6.52
N PRO A 76 10.63 -14.30 5.40
CA PRO A 76 10.30 -13.48 4.24
C PRO A 76 9.45 -12.24 4.56
N SER A 77 8.52 -12.38 5.53
CA SER A 77 7.63 -11.31 5.97
C SER A 77 8.35 -10.04 6.45
N ARG A 78 9.62 -10.13 6.84
CA ARG A 78 10.41 -8.97 7.26
C ARG A 78 10.74 -8.00 6.14
N PHE A 79 10.77 -8.50 4.90
CA PHE A 79 11.15 -7.70 3.73
C PHE A 79 9.97 -7.11 3.01
N PHE A 80 8.76 -7.50 3.38
CA PHE A 80 7.58 -6.88 2.86
C PHE A 80 7.18 -5.76 3.81
N THR A 81 7.09 -4.55 3.25
CA THR A 81 6.47 -3.47 4.00
C THR A 81 4.97 -3.67 3.84
N PRO A 82 4.18 -3.71 4.94
CA PRO A 82 2.73 -3.62 4.80
C PRO A 82 2.46 -2.38 3.96
N VAL A 83 1.83 -2.58 2.80
CA VAL A 83 1.60 -1.55 1.79
C VAL A 83 1.14 -0.30 2.52
N THR A 84 1.94 0.76 2.41
CA THR A 84 1.67 2.15 2.83
C THR A 84 0.36 2.27 3.56
N GLU A 85 0.44 2.49 4.88
CA GLU A 85 -0.66 3.02 5.68
C GLU A 85 -1.52 3.89 4.77
N ARG A 86 -2.64 3.35 4.28
CA ARG A 86 -3.77 4.19 3.93
C ARG A 86 -3.91 5.01 5.21
N PRO A 87 -3.71 6.34 5.19
CA PRO A 87 -3.65 7.11 6.43
C PRO A 87 -4.89 6.71 7.19
N GLN A 88 -4.70 5.89 8.24
CA GLN A 88 -5.85 5.24 8.86
C GLN A 88 -6.66 6.41 9.34
N GLN A 89 -7.92 6.47 8.91
CA GLN A 89 -8.77 7.58 9.29
C GLN A 89 -8.67 7.70 10.83
N PRO A 90 -8.60 8.90 11.43
CA PRO A 90 -8.39 9.03 12.87
C PRO A 90 -9.34 8.15 13.70
N LEU A 91 -10.56 7.92 13.18
CA LEU A 91 -11.53 6.97 13.73
C LEU A 91 -11.04 5.51 13.74
N GLU A 92 -10.46 5.02 12.64
CA GLU A 92 -9.93 3.66 12.54
C GLU A 92 -8.75 3.42 13.50
N GLN A 93 -7.87 4.42 13.67
CA GLN A 93 -6.78 4.36 14.65
C GLN A 93 -7.33 4.26 16.08
N ALA A 94 -8.33 5.07 16.42
CA ALA A 94 -8.98 5.01 17.73
C ALA A 94 -9.63 3.64 17.99
N ILE A 95 -10.33 3.07 17.01
CA ILE A 95 -10.93 1.73 17.11
C ILE A 95 -9.86 0.66 17.31
N ALA A 96 -8.73 0.76 16.59
CA ALA A 96 -7.62 -0.17 16.74
C ALA A 96 -7.03 -0.15 18.15
N HIS A 97 -6.83 1.04 18.73
CA HIS A 97 -6.38 1.17 20.12
C HIS A 97 -7.37 0.59 21.12
N ILE A 98 -8.67 0.83 20.96
CA ILE A 98 -9.72 0.28 21.84
C ILE A 98 -9.77 -1.25 21.74
N SER A 99 -9.60 -1.79 20.54
CA SER A 99 -9.62 -3.24 20.30
C SER A 99 -8.38 -3.96 20.84
N ALA A 100 -7.26 -3.24 20.96
CA ALA A 100 -5.99 -3.77 21.47
C ALA A 100 -5.81 -3.55 22.99
N ASP A 101 -6.76 -2.89 23.67
CA ASP A 101 -6.66 -2.60 25.10
C ASP A 101 -6.82 -3.88 25.94
N PRO A 102 -5.77 -4.33 26.66
CA PRO A 102 -5.84 -5.56 27.45
C PRO A 102 -6.77 -5.46 28.67
N ALA A 103 -7.21 -4.25 29.06
CA ALA A 103 -8.19 -4.06 30.12
C ALA A 103 -9.64 -4.37 29.68
N LEU A 104 -9.88 -4.53 28.38
CA LEU A 104 -11.20 -4.78 27.82
C LEU A 104 -11.36 -6.22 27.34
N THR A 105 -12.56 -6.76 27.49
CA THR A 105 -12.96 -7.97 26.77
C THR A 105 -13.24 -7.63 25.31
N THR A 106 -13.15 -8.62 24.43
CA THR A 106 -13.47 -8.47 23.00
C THR A 106 -14.86 -7.86 22.79
N ASP A 107 -15.86 -8.31 23.57
CA ASP A 107 -17.24 -7.80 23.49
C ASP A 107 -17.35 -6.34 23.94
N ALA A 108 -16.65 -5.96 25.02
CA ALA A 108 -16.64 -4.58 25.50
C ALA A 108 -15.96 -3.63 24.51
N ALA A 109 -14.82 -4.03 23.95
CA ALA A 109 -14.12 -3.27 22.92
C ALA A 109 -14.96 -3.10 21.65
N ALA A 110 -15.69 -4.15 21.24
CA ALA A 110 -16.62 -4.10 20.11
C ALA A 110 -17.79 -3.14 20.38
N ALA A 111 -18.39 -3.19 21.58
CA ALA A 111 -19.47 -2.28 21.98
C ALA A 111 -19.02 -0.81 21.95
N ILE A 112 -17.87 -0.50 22.54
CA ILE A 112 -17.30 0.86 22.54
C ILE A 112 -17.02 1.32 21.10
N SER A 113 -16.43 0.46 20.27
CA SER A 113 -16.14 0.77 18.87
C SER A 113 -17.41 1.06 18.06
N SER A 114 -18.52 0.37 18.34
CA SER A 114 -19.81 0.62 17.70
C SER A 114 -20.35 2.01 18.04
N VAL A 115 -20.40 2.35 19.34
CA VAL A 115 -20.86 3.66 19.81
C VAL A 115 -19.99 4.78 19.25
N LEU A 116 -18.67 4.59 19.23
CA LEU A 116 -17.73 5.56 18.69
C LEU A 116 -17.96 5.82 17.20
N LYS A 117 -18.20 4.78 16.39
CA LYS A 117 -18.52 4.91 14.96
C LYS A 117 -19.80 5.72 14.73
N GLU A 118 -20.86 5.40 15.47
CA GLU A 118 -22.15 6.07 15.35
C GLU A 118 -22.06 7.55 15.76
N MET A 119 -21.40 7.82 16.88
CA MET A 119 -21.16 9.17 17.35
C MET A 119 -20.31 9.97 16.35
N TYR A 120 -19.22 9.40 15.84
CA TYR A 120 -18.39 10.04 14.83
C TYR A 120 -19.17 10.33 13.55
N ALA A 121 -19.96 9.38 13.04
CA ALA A 121 -20.77 9.56 11.85
C ALA A 121 -21.78 10.70 12.02
N THR A 122 -22.42 10.80 13.19
CA THR A 122 -23.39 11.86 13.52
C THR A 122 -22.72 13.23 13.56
N LEU A 123 -21.56 13.33 14.21
CA LEU A 123 -20.86 14.60 14.42
C LEU A 123 -20.08 15.06 13.18
N ALA A 124 -19.52 14.14 12.40
CA ALA A 124 -18.79 14.46 11.18
C ALA A 124 -19.70 15.00 10.07
N GLN A 125 -20.95 14.54 9.99
CA GLN A 125 -21.97 15.07 9.06
C GLN A 125 -22.31 16.55 9.33
N ALA A 126 -22.12 17.02 10.56
CA ALA A 126 -22.36 18.42 10.91
C ALA A 126 -21.22 19.36 10.47
N ASN A 127 -20.13 18.85 9.88
CA ASN A 127 -18.99 19.65 9.44
C ASN A 127 -18.92 19.79 7.89
N PRO A 128 -19.47 20.88 7.30
CA PRO A 128 -19.44 21.11 5.86
C PRO A 128 -18.05 21.42 5.28
N LEU A 129 -17.01 21.58 6.12
CA LEU A 129 -15.62 21.83 5.68
C LEU A 129 -14.84 20.54 5.36
N ALA A 130 -15.41 19.37 5.64
CA ALA A 130 -14.80 18.06 5.39
C ALA A 130 -15.17 17.48 4.01
N LYS A 131 -15.43 18.33 3.00
CA LYS A 131 -15.36 17.84 1.61
C LYS A 131 -13.98 17.20 1.44
N PRO A 132 -13.88 15.97 0.89
CA PRO A 132 -12.59 15.51 0.43
C PRO A 132 -12.16 16.54 -0.60
N VAL A 133 -11.22 17.40 -0.21
CA VAL A 133 -10.49 18.16 -1.19
C VAL A 133 -9.85 17.06 -2.00
N VAL A 134 -10.36 16.81 -3.20
CA VAL A 134 -9.62 16.07 -4.21
C VAL A 134 -8.41 16.97 -4.45
N ALA A 135 -7.40 16.81 -3.60
CA ALA A 135 -6.13 17.49 -3.68
C ALA A 135 -5.39 16.80 -4.82
N CYS A 136 -5.96 16.88 -6.02
CA CYS A 136 -5.18 16.96 -7.22
C CYS A 136 -4.40 18.28 -7.08
N HIS A 137 -3.33 18.26 -6.29
CA HIS A 137 -2.23 19.14 -6.54
C HIS A 137 -1.75 18.75 -7.93
N LEU A 138 -2.36 19.36 -8.95
CA LEU A 138 -1.74 19.56 -10.24
C LEU A 138 -0.48 20.33 -9.90
N ARG A 139 0.59 19.59 -9.56
CA ARG A 139 1.94 20.12 -9.45
C ARG A 139 2.07 20.98 -10.68
N ALA A 140 2.26 22.29 -10.51
CA ALA A 140 2.28 23.24 -11.60
C ALA A 140 3.41 22.84 -12.55
N ALA A 141 3.13 21.90 -13.45
CA ALA A 141 3.99 21.57 -14.55
C ALA A 141 4.05 22.87 -15.34
N SER A 142 5.27 23.32 -15.64
CA SER A 142 5.53 24.53 -16.43
C SER A 142 4.80 24.57 -17.78
N VAL A 143 4.17 23.45 -18.17
CA VAL A 143 3.32 23.27 -19.35
C VAL A 143 1.92 23.92 -19.20
N MET A 144 1.40 24.11 -17.98
CA MET A 144 0.05 24.67 -17.78
C MET A 144 0.05 26.19 -17.61
N ARG A 145 -0.70 26.87 -18.49
CA ARG A 145 -0.91 28.32 -18.41
C ARG A 145 -1.67 28.71 -17.13
N PRO A 146 -1.42 29.91 -16.55
CA PRO A 146 -2.16 30.41 -15.40
C PRO A 146 -3.68 30.32 -15.59
N GLY A 147 -4.42 29.88 -14.57
CA GLY A 147 -5.88 29.74 -14.61
C GLY A 147 -6.39 28.41 -15.20
N VAL A 148 -5.55 27.65 -15.92
CA VAL A 148 -5.93 26.31 -16.45
C VAL A 148 -6.08 25.27 -15.33
N PRO A 149 -5.17 25.20 -14.32
CA PRO A 149 -5.31 24.24 -13.22
C PRO A 149 -6.62 24.43 -12.43
N GLN A 150 -7.06 25.67 -12.24
CA GLN A 150 -8.27 26.00 -11.49
C GLN A 150 -9.54 25.55 -12.24
N ARG A 151 -9.62 25.79 -13.56
CA ARG A 151 -10.75 25.33 -14.38
C ARG A 151 -10.81 23.82 -14.49
N LEU A 152 -9.65 23.18 -14.63
CA LEU A 152 -9.58 21.71 -14.67
C LEU A 152 -9.98 21.12 -13.32
N GLY A 153 -9.54 21.70 -12.20
CA GLY A 153 -9.96 21.28 -10.87
C GLY A 153 -11.49 21.31 -10.69
N ALA A 154 -12.13 22.41 -11.07
CA ALA A 154 -13.59 22.54 -10.99
C ALA A 154 -14.32 21.46 -11.81
N LEU A 155 -13.87 21.18 -13.04
CA LEU A 155 -14.46 20.14 -13.88
C LEU A 155 -14.29 18.73 -13.28
N LEU A 156 -13.14 18.46 -12.65
CA LEU A 156 -12.87 17.17 -11.99
C LEU A 156 -13.74 16.99 -10.75
N ASP A 157 -13.96 18.06 -9.97
CA ASP A 157 -14.87 18.04 -8.82
C ASP A 157 -16.32 17.77 -9.23
N ASP A 158 -16.81 18.45 -10.28
CA ASP A 158 -18.15 18.23 -10.83
C ASP A 158 -18.32 16.78 -11.31
N MET A 159 -17.30 16.24 -11.99
CA MET A 159 -17.31 14.85 -12.46
C MET A 159 -17.30 13.86 -11.30
N HIS A 160 -16.50 14.11 -10.26
CA HIS A 160 -16.46 13.27 -9.07
C HIS A 160 -17.82 13.24 -8.35
N ALA A 161 -18.45 14.40 -8.16
CA ALA A 161 -19.77 14.49 -7.56
C ALA A 161 -20.84 13.71 -8.35
N ALA A 162 -20.81 13.83 -9.68
CA ALA A 162 -21.72 13.07 -10.55
C ALA A 162 -21.51 11.55 -10.45
N LEU A 163 -20.27 11.10 -10.33
CA LEU A 163 -19.93 9.68 -10.16
C LEU A 163 -20.38 9.15 -8.79
N VAL A 164 -20.15 9.90 -7.71
CA VAL A 164 -20.61 9.51 -6.36
C VAL A 164 -22.13 9.34 -6.33
N ALA A 165 -22.87 10.33 -6.84
CA ALA A 165 -24.32 10.26 -6.91
C ALA A 165 -24.84 9.08 -7.76
N ARG A 166 -24.06 8.63 -8.73
CA ARG A 166 -24.39 7.46 -9.55
C ARG A 166 -24.13 6.15 -8.81
N VAL A 167 -23.01 6.03 -8.12
CA VAL A 167 -22.67 4.85 -7.30
C VAL A 167 -23.67 4.69 -6.16
N GLU A 168 -24.09 5.78 -5.50
CA GLU A 168 -25.12 5.73 -4.45
C GLU A 168 -26.48 5.27 -4.98
N LYS A 169 -26.85 5.66 -6.21
CA LYS A 169 -28.09 5.20 -6.86
C LYS A 169 -28.02 3.73 -7.29
N GLU A 170 -26.87 3.26 -7.76
CA GLU A 170 -26.66 1.87 -8.17
C GLU A 170 -26.52 0.92 -6.96
N GLY A 171 -26.05 1.40 -5.80
CA GLY A 171 -25.95 0.61 -4.56
C GLY A 171 -27.24 0.55 -3.71
N ALA A 172 -28.26 1.33 -4.05
CA ALA A 172 -29.57 1.34 -3.38
C ALA A 172 -30.64 0.48 -4.07
N GLN A 173 -30.27 -0.26 -5.13
CA GLN A 173 -31.13 -1.18 -5.89
C GLN A 173 -30.84 -2.64 -5.55
#